data_AF-A0ABD5RYN7-F1
#
_entry.id   AF-A0ABD5RYN7-F1
#
_cell.length_a   1.000
_cell.length_b   1.000
_cell.length_c   1.000
_cell.angle_alpha   90.00
_cell.angle_beta   90.00
_cell.angle_gamma   90.00
#
_symmetry.space_group_name_H-M   'P 1'
#
loop_
_entity.id
_entity.type
_entity.pdbx_description
1 polymer ?
#
loop_
_entity_poly.entity_id
_entity_poly.type
_entity_poly.pdbx_seq_one_letter_code
_entity_poly.pdbx_strand_id
1 'polypeptide(L)'
;MPADLDEKTDRYGEMLADALAAVEPTVPPDSPLGDAAAEILEMAESYLEDGRHFREVDDPVNALASFSYGYGWLDAGVRVGLFAVPDDGRAHLFTV
;
A
#
# COMPACT_ATOMS: atom_id res chain seq x y z
N MET A 1 21.34 4.93 11.75
CA MET A 1 21.03 5.42 13.11
C MET A 1 19.55 5.12 13.39
N PRO A 2 19.09 4.95 14.64
CA PRO A 2 17.68 4.70 14.96
C PRO A 2 16.73 5.76 14.37
N ALA A 3 17.15 7.03 14.37
CA ALA A 3 16.42 8.12 13.74
C ALA A 3 16.16 7.93 12.23
N ASP A 4 17.05 7.22 11.53
CA ASP A 4 16.87 6.93 10.09
C ASP A 4 15.81 5.83 9.86
N LEU A 5 15.59 4.96 10.86
CA LEU A 5 14.55 3.93 10.79
C LEU A 5 13.18 4.54 11.05
N ASP A 6 13.04 5.37 12.08
CA ASP A 6 11.78 6.05 12.40
C ASP A 6 11.27 6.89 11.22
N GLU A 7 12.13 7.76 10.66
CA GLU A 7 11.78 8.56 9.49
C GLU A 7 11.38 7.69 8.30
N LYS A 8 12.12 6.60 8.06
CA LYS A 8 11.81 5.67 6.97
C LYS A 8 10.48 4.97 7.18
N THR A 9 10.18 4.53 8.41
CA THR A 9 8.92 3.88 8.77
C THR A 9 7.74 4.83 8.53
N ASP A 10 7.83 6.06 9.03
CA ASP A 10 6.76 7.06 8.89
C ASP A 10 6.53 7.40 7.41
N ARG A 11 7.61 7.61 6.64
CA ARG A 11 7.52 7.83 5.18
C ARG A 11 6.85 6.68 4.43
N TYR A 12 7.17 5.43 4.77
CA TYR A 12 6.54 4.27 4.11
C TYR A 12 5.06 4.12 4.47
N GLY A 13 4.67 4.49 5.70
CA GLY A 13 3.27 4.53 6.09
C GLY A 13 2.48 5.56 5.30
N GLU A 14 3.03 6.76 5.10
CA GLU A 14 2.45 7.80 4.23
C GLU A 14 2.34 7.33 2.78
N MET A 15 3.43 6.76 2.22
CA MET A 15 3.42 6.25 0.85
C MET A 15 2.33 5.19 0.61
N LEU A 16 2.14 4.23 1.55
CA LEU A 16 1.09 3.23 1.44
C LEU A 16 -0.31 3.86 1.53
N ALA A 17 -0.52 4.79 2.46
CA ALA A 17 -1.80 5.49 2.61
C ALA A 17 -2.16 6.29 1.35
N ASP A 18 -1.19 7.01 0.78
CA ASP A 18 -1.38 7.77 -0.45
C ASP A 18 -1.63 6.86 -1.66
N ALA A 19 -0.93 5.72 -1.74
CA ALA A 19 -1.14 4.73 -2.79
C ALA A 19 -2.54 4.11 -2.72
N LEU A 20 -3.00 3.71 -1.53
CA LEU A 20 -4.36 3.22 -1.28
C LEU A 20 -5.42 4.24 -1.73
N ALA A 21 -5.21 5.53 -1.40
CA ALA A 21 -6.13 6.59 -1.78
C ALA A 21 -6.11 6.93 -3.28
N ALA A 22 -5.07 6.52 -4.00
CA ALA A 22 -4.87 6.85 -5.41
C ALA A 22 -5.37 5.76 -6.36
N VAL A 23 -5.30 4.48 -5.99
CA VAL A 23 -5.65 3.38 -6.89
C VAL A 23 -7.15 3.31 -7.17
N GLU A 24 -7.51 3.09 -8.43
CA GLU A 24 -8.89 2.90 -8.86
C GLU A 24 -9.05 1.55 -9.58
N PRO A 25 -9.98 0.67 -9.15
CA PRO A 25 -10.22 -0.60 -9.85
C PRO A 25 -10.64 -0.39 -11.31
N THR A 26 -10.03 -1.13 -12.23
CA THR A 26 -10.32 -1.07 -13.67
C THR A 26 -11.17 -2.24 -14.16
N VAL A 27 -11.33 -3.26 -13.32
CA VAL A 27 -12.01 -4.52 -13.62
C VAL A 27 -13.45 -4.51 -13.09
N PRO A 28 -14.39 -5.24 -13.74
CA PRO A 28 -15.76 -5.34 -13.25
C PRO A 28 -15.81 -5.98 -11.85
N PRO A 29 -16.56 -5.42 -10.89
CA PRO A 29 -16.57 -5.91 -9.51
C PRO A 29 -17.11 -7.34 -9.39
N ASP A 30 -18.14 -7.70 -10.15
CA ASP A 30 -18.74 -9.04 -10.13
C ASP A 30 -17.99 -10.08 -11.00
N SER A 31 -16.67 -9.92 -11.15
CA SER A 31 -15.83 -10.83 -11.93
C SER A 31 -14.73 -11.45 -11.07
N PRO A 32 -14.15 -12.60 -11.45
CA PRO A 32 -13.04 -13.19 -10.70
C PRO A 32 -11.83 -12.25 -10.52
N LEU A 33 -11.63 -11.29 -11.45
CA LEU A 33 -10.59 -10.27 -11.30
C LEU A 33 -11.03 -9.12 -10.39
N GLY A 34 -12.33 -8.83 -10.32
CA GLY A 34 -12.93 -7.92 -9.35
C GLY A 34 -12.75 -8.43 -7.92
N ASP A 35 -13.00 -9.72 -7.70
CA ASP A 35 -12.73 -10.39 -6.42
C ASP A 35 -11.25 -10.28 -6.04
N ALA A 36 -10.34 -10.57 -6.99
CA ALA A 36 -8.91 -10.43 -6.76
C ALA A 36 -8.48 -8.97 -6.46
N ALA A 37 -9.07 -7.99 -7.14
CA ALA A 37 -8.82 -6.58 -6.85
C ALA A 37 -9.30 -6.18 -5.44
N ALA A 38 -10.48 -6.67 -5.02
CA ALA A 38 -11.00 -6.44 -3.68
C ALA A 38 -10.09 -7.07 -2.60
N GLU A 39 -9.64 -8.31 -2.80
CA GLU A 39 -8.70 -8.97 -1.89
C GLU A 39 -7.37 -8.20 -1.77
N ILE A 40 -6.84 -7.67 -2.88
CA ILE A 40 -5.62 -6.86 -2.84
C ILE A 40 -5.81 -5.57 -2.01
N LEU A 41 -6.95 -4.88 -2.17
CA LEU A 41 -7.26 -3.68 -1.39
C LEU A 41 -7.41 -4.03 0.10
N GLU A 42 -8.17 -5.07 0.43
CA GLU A 42 -8.35 -5.55 1.80
C GLU A 42 -7.00 -5.88 2.47
N MET A 43 -6.12 -6.57 1.75
CA MET A 43 -4.79 -6.89 2.24
C MET A 43 -3.95 -5.63 2.46
N ALA A 44 -3.92 -4.71 1.50
CA ALA A 44 -3.15 -3.47 1.64
C ALA A 44 -3.66 -2.59 2.80
N GLU A 45 -4.98 -2.50 3.01
CA GLU A 45 -5.59 -1.81 4.14
C GLU A 45 -5.24 -2.48 5.48
N SER A 46 -5.35 -3.81 5.55
CA SER A 46 -4.99 -4.58 6.75
C SER A 46 -3.53 -4.34 7.16
N TYR A 47 -2.60 -4.32 6.19
CA TYR A 47 -1.19 -4.03 6.47
C TYR A 47 -0.92 -2.58 6.84
N LEU A 48 -1.71 -1.62 6.35
CA LEU A 48 -1.64 -0.23 6.82
C LEU A 48 -2.08 -0.13 8.29
N GLU A 49 -3.13 -0.83 8.68
CA GLU A 49 -3.61 -0.90 10.07
C GLU A 49 -2.58 -1.58 10.99
N ASP A 50 -2.05 -2.74 10.59
CA ASP A 50 -0.99 -3.43 11.32
C ASP A 50 0.24 -2.54 11.49
N GLY A 51 0.67 -1.85 10.43
CA GLY A 51 1.82 -0.97 10.49
C GLY A 51 1.60 0.21 11.44
N ARG A 52 0.40 0.79 11.47
CA ARG A 52 0.02 1.84 12.44
C ARG A 52 0.03 1.29 13.86
N HIS A 53 -0.50 0.10 14.08
CA HIS A 53 -0.47 -0.56 15.39
C HIS A 53 0.96 -0.79 15.88
N PHE A 54 1.83 -1.34 15.05
CA PHE A 54 3.24 -1.54 15.40
C PHE A 54 3.95 -0.21 15.69
N ARG A 55 3.60 0.86 14.96
CA ARG A 55 4.15 2.18 15.22
C ARG A 55 3.73 2.74 16.57
N GLU A 56 2.46 2.56 16.97
CA GLU A 56 1.94 2.99 18.27
C GLU A 56 2.61 2.29 19.46
N VAL A 57 3.06 1.04 19.29
CA VAL A 57 3.74 0.26 20.32
C VAL A 57 5.27 0.33 20.25
N ASP A 58 5.82 1.31 19.52
CA ASP A 58 7.26 1.55 19.35
C ASP A 58 8.03 0.36 18.75
N ASP A 59 7.41 -0.34 17.78
CA ASP A 59 8.01 -1.41 16.99
C ASP A 59 8.20 -0.98 15.52
N PRO A 60 9.18 -0.11 15.23
CA PRO A 60 9.36 0.48 13.91
C PRO A 60 9.80 -0.53 12.84
N VAL A 61 10.36 -1.68 13.24
CA VAL A 61 10.78 -2.73 12.31
C VAL A 61 9.56 -3.46 11.76
N ASN A 62 8.64 -3.89 12.63
CA ASN A 62 7.40 -4.53 12.17
C ASN A 62 6.48 -3.52 11.48
N ALA A 63 6.44 -2.27 11.93
CA ALA A 63 5.71 -1.22 11.24
C ALA A 63 6.20 -1.04 9.79
N LEU A 64 7.52 -0.90 9.59
CA LEU A 64 8.10 -0.77 8.26
C LEU A 64 7.85 -2.01 7.39
N ALA A 65 7.91 -3.20 7.98
CA ALA A 65 7.64 -4.45 7.29
C ALA A 65 6.18 -4.51 6.80
N SER A 66 5.22 -4.17 7.66
CA SER A 66 3.80 -4.12 7.31
C SER A 66 3.54 -3.10 6.20
N PHE A 67 4.02 -1.85 6.34
CA PHE A 67 3.83 -0.83 5.29
C PHE A 67 4.45 -1.25 3.96
N SER A 68 5.66 -1.81 3.98
CA SER A 68 6.34 -2.27 2.76
C SER A 68 5.58 -3.42 2.08
N TYR A 69 4.99 -4.33 2.85
CA TYR A 69 4.28 -5.49 2.32
C TYR A 69 2.89 -5.11 1.79
N GLY A 70 2.16 -4.24 2.49
CA GLY A 70 0.93 -3.63 1.97
C GLY A 70 1.16 -2.88 0.66
N TYR A 71 2.28 -2.16 0.56
CA TYR A 71 2.68 -1.50 -0.69
C TYR A 71 2.90 -2.50 -1.83
N GLY A 72 3.55 -3.63 -1.54
CA GLY A 72 3.81 -4.69 -2.51
C GLY A 72 2.54 -5.30 -3.11
N TRP A 73 1.47 -5.43 -2.32
CA TRP A 73 0.16 -5.87 -2.81
C TRP A 73 -0.41 -4.91 -3.87
N LEU A 74 -0.40 -3.60 -3.58
CA LEU A 74 -0.89 -2.60 -4.53
C LEU A 74 -0.03 -2.51 -5.78
N ASP A 75 1.29 -2.50 -5.63
CA ASP A 75 2.23 -2.43 -6.77
C ASP A 75 2.04 -3.63 -7.70
N ALA A 76 1.85 -4.83 -7.15
CA ALA A 76 1.51 -6.01 -7.94
C ALA A 76 0.19 -5.84 -8.69
N GLY A 77 -0.87 -5.37 -8.02
CA GLY A 77 -2.18 -5.12 -8.63
C GLY A 77 -2.15 -4.09 -9.76
N VAL A 78 -1.38 -3.01 -9.62
CA VAL A 78 -1.17 -2.02 -10.68
C VAL A 78 -0.43 -2.65 -11.86
N ARG A 79 0.67 -3.38 -11.62
CA ARG A 79 1.46 -4.01 -12.70
C ARG A 79 0.67 -5.04 -13.50
N VAL A 80 -0.23 -5.79 -12.86
CA VAL A 80 -1.08 -6.77 -13.55
C VAL A 80 -2.33 -6.15 -14.17
N GLY A 81 -2.54 -4.84 -13.97
CA GLY A 81 -3.61 -4.08 -14.62
C GLY A 81 -4.96 -4.12 -13.91
N LEU A 82 -5.00 -4.50 -12.63
CA LEU A 82 -6.24 -4.50 -11.82
C LEU A 82 -6.62 -3.09 -11.35
N PHE A 83 -5.64 -2.19 -11.27
CA PHE A 83 -5.84 -0.80 -10.86
C PHE A 83 -5.24 0.17 -11.86
N ALA A 84 -5.87 1.32 -12.01
CA ALA A 84 -5.30 2.51 -12.61
C ALA A 84 -4.76 3.42 -11.51
N VAL A 85 -3.70 4.16 -11.83
CA VAL A 85 -3.18 5.23 -10.99
C VAL A 85 -3.42 6.55 -11.74
N PRO A 86 -4.22 7.48 -11.20
CA PRO A 86 -4.50 8.76 -11.85
C PRO A 86 -3.22 9.52 -12.22
N ASP A 87 -3.24 10.14 -13.40
CA ASP A 87 -2.09 10.84 -14.00
C ASP A 87 -1.87 12.24 -13.41
N ASP A 88 -2.33 12.49 -12.18
CA ASP A 88 -2.26 13.78 -11.48
C ASP A 88 -0.94 13.97 -10.70
N GLY A 89 0.10 13.27 -11.15
CA GLY A 89 1.40 13.25 -10.50
C GLY A 89 1.53 12.18 -9.43
N ARG A 90 0.50 11.38 -9.10
CA ARG A 90 0.59 10.27 -8.13
C ARG A 90 1.18 8.96 -8.68
N ALA A 91 1.42 8.88 -9.99
CA ALA A 91 2.10 7.76 -10.62
C ALA A 91 3.49 7.45 -10.02
N HIS A 92 4.20 8.45 -9.48
CA HIS A 92 5.53 8.28 -8.87
C HIS A 92 5.52 7.44 -7.58
N LEU A 93 4.36 7.21 -6.98
CA LEU A 93 4.25 6.35 -5.80
C LEU A 93 4.73 4.94 -6.17
N PHE A 94 4.32 4.45 -7.33
CA PHE A 94 4.65 3.11 -7.82
C PHE A 94 5.94 3.11 -8.62
N THR A 95 6.68 2.01 -8.50
CA THR A 95 7.93 1.85 -9.25
C THR A 95 7.63 1.19 -10.60
N VAL A 96 7.79 1.94 -11.68
CA VAL A 96 7.83 1.39 -13.05
C VAL A 96 9.15 0.69 -13.32
#